data_AF-A0A497MC25-F1
#
_entry.id   AF-A0A497MC25-F1
#
_cell.length_a   1.000
_cell.length_b   1.000
_cell.length_c   1.000
_cell.angle_alpha   90.00
_cell.angle_beta   90.00
_cell.angle_gamma   90.00
#
_symmetry.space_group_name_H-M   'P 1'
#
loop_
_entity.id
_entity.type
_entity.pdbx_description
1 polymer ?
#
loop_
_entity_poly.entity_id
_entity_poly.type
_entity_poly.pdbx_seq_one_letter_code
_entity_poly.pdbx_strand_id
1 'polypeptide(L)'
;VRIPVVKHIAEVGLSDRAIYNSIDINYRQEEIEAIREAGLKAAVLQLYNPRNPMPKGRLKVLKELDGKPGLLEAAKAAGVEKPLVDVCVLDMPDIGLASQTVYEVKAETGLPAGCGPANAVSMWKRRKTLEPYVFRCCNSVSQALPIILGANFILYGPISHAKYIYPACALAASYVAYNMRFKGVKVDRMHPLFRMFR
;
A
#
# COMPACT_ATOMS: atom_id res chain seq x y z
N VAL A 1 19.12 -0.53 10.31
CA VAL A 1 18.62 -1.88 9.96
C VAL A 1 18.45 -2.07 8.46
N ARG A 2 17.64 -1.26 7.74
CA ARG A 2 17.35 -1.50 6.31
C ARG A 2 18.58 -1.48 5.40
N ILE A 3 19.48 -0.50 5.52
CA ILE A 3 20.66 -0.38 4.65
C ILE A 3 21.57 -1.63 4.71
N PRO A 4 22.02 -2.11 5.89
CA PRO A 4 22.77 -3.36 5.98
C PRO A 4 22.04 -4.58 5.37
N VAL A 5 20.72 -4.67 5.57
CA VAL A 5 19.91 -5.77 5.01
C VAL A 5 19.83 -5.70 3.49
N VAL A 6 19.70 -4.50 2.92
CA VAL A 6 19.69 -4.30 1.46
C VAL A 6 21.01 -4.71 0.82
N LYS A 7 22.13 -4.37 1.45
CA LYS A 7 23.46 -4.81 1.00
C LYS A 7 23.55 -6.33 0.99
N HIS A 8 23.12 -6.97 2.08
CA HIS A 8 23.12 -8.43 2.17
C HIS A 8 22.20 -9.09 1.13
N ILE A 9 21.00 -8.53 0.88
CA ILE A 9 20.08 -9.01 -0.17
C ILE A 9 20.76 -9.03 -1.55
N ALA A 10 21.56 -8.00 -1.85
CA ALA A 10 22.32 -7.94 -3.10
C ALA A 10 23.43 -9.00 -3.13
N GLU A 11 24.19 -9.14 -2.04
CA GLU A 11 25.26 -10.15 -1.92
C GLU A 11 24.74 -11.58 -2.16
N VAL A 12 23.53 -11.90 -1.67
CA VAL A 12 22.93 -13.24 -1.84
C VAL A 12 22.08 -13.37 -3.11
N GLY A 13 22.08 -12.38 -3.99
CA GLY A 13 21.40 -12.44 -5.29
C GLY A 13 19.87 -12.41 -5.21
N LEU A 14 19.28 -11.79 -4.18
CA LEU A 14 17.84 -11.73 -3.96
C LEU A 14 17.19 -10.39 -4.34
N SER A 15 17.95 -9.47 -4.96
CA SER A 15 17.47 -8.12 -5.30
C SER A 15 16.19 -8.10 -6.14
N ASP A 16 16.04 -9.02 -7.10
CA ASP A 16 14.85 -9.10 -7.97
C ASP A 16 13.56 -9.51 -7.22
N ARG A 17 13.71 -10.12 -6.05
CA ARG A 17 12.60 -10.57 -5.20
C ARG A 17 12.29 -9.61 -4.06
N ALA A 18 13.15 -8.62 -3.83
CA ALA A 18 13.03 -7.68 -2.75
C ALA A 18 12.23 -6.43 -3.16
N ILE A 19 11.41 -5.94 -2.25
CA ILE A 19 10.73 -4.64 -2.37
C ILE A 19 11.19 -3.80 -1.19
N TYR A 20 11.80 -2.64 -1.44
CA TYR A 20 12.22 -1.74 -0.38
C TYR A 20 11.00 -1.09 0.29
N ASN A 21 10.75 -1.36 1.57
CA ASN A 21 9.64 -0.78 2.31
C ASN A 21 10.17 0.04 3.51
N SER A 22 10.20 1.37 3.43
CA SER A 22 9.76 2.27 2.34
C SER A 22 10.72 3.45 2.20
N ILE A 23 10.63 4.13 1.05
CA ILE A 23 11.14 5.51 0.92
C ILE A 23 10.02 6.43 1.43
N ASP A 24 10.32 7.25 2.44
CA ASP A 24 9.37 8.20 3.04
C ASP A 24 9.96 9.61 3.09
N ILE A 25 9.21 10.60 3.61
CA ILE A 25 9.63 12.00 3.67
C ILE A 25 10.98 12.25 4.36
N ASN A 26 11.45 11.31 5.18
CA ASN A 26 12.70 11.38 5.94
C ASN A 26 13.86 10.66 5.24
N TYR A 27 13.69 10.22 3.98
CA TYR A 27 14.74 9.53 3.26
C TYR A 27 16.04 10.36 3.25
N ARG A 28 17.16 9.63 3.31
CA ARG A 28 18.52 10.19 3.29
C ARG A 28 19.23 9.75 2.01
N GLN A 29 20.21 10.52 1.55
CA GLN A 29 20.95 10.19 0.33
C GLN A 29 21.62 8.81 0.40
N GLU A 30 22.17 8.45 1.57
CA GLU A 30 22.73 7.12 1.86
C GLU A 30 21.72 5.98 1.61
N GLU A 31 20.44 6.20 1.89
CA GLU A 31 19.38 5.21 1.66
C GLU A 31 19.10 5.02 0.17
N ILE A 32 19.05 6.11 -0.60
CA ILE A 32 18.85 6.11 -2.05
C ILE A 32 20.02 5.42 -2.75
N GLU A 33 21.24 5.70 -2.33
CA GLU A 33 22.46 5.07 -2.86
C GLU A 33 22.48 3.57 -2.57
N ALA A 34 22.15 3.15 -1.34
CA ALA A 34 22.11 1.74 -0.98
C ALA A 34 21.08 0.95 -1.81
N ILE A 35 19.89 1.52 -2.08
CA ILE A 35 18.88 0.89 -2.94
C ILE A 35 19.42 0.73 -4.37
N ARG A 36 20.07 1.77 -4.89
CA ARG A 36 20.65 1.80 -6.24
C ARG A 36 21.77 0.78 -6.41
N GLU A 37 22.73 0.76 -5.50
CA GLU A 37 23.88 -0.16 -5.51
C GLU A 37 23.43 -1.62 -5.40
N ALA A 38 22.41 -1.87 -4.59
CA ALA A 38 21.82 -3.20 -4.46
C ALA A 38 20.96 -3.62 -5.66
N GLY A 39 20.69 -2.72 -6.61
CA GLY A 39 19.92 -3.01 -7.82
C GLY A 39 18.44 -3.31 -7.55
N LEU A 40 17.87 -2.80 -6.45
CA LEU A 40 16.46 -3.03 -6.12
C LEU A 40 15.56 -2.26 -7.09
N LYS A 41 14.74 -3.00 -7.86
CA LYS A 41 13.85 -2.42 -8.88
C LYS A 41 12.48 -1.98 -8.36
N ALA A 42 12.10 -2.42 -7.16
CA ALA A 42 10.80 -2.14 -6.57
C ALA A 42 10.95 -1.49 -5.18
N ALA A 43 10.17 -0.45 -4.94
CA ALA A 43 10.12 0.23 -3.64
C ALA A 43 8.70 0.72 -3.33
N VAL A 44 8.34 0.66 -2.07
CA VAL A 44 7.16 1.32 -1.52
C VAL A 44 7.50 2.79 -1.26
N LEU A 45 6.69 3.70 -1.79
CA LEU A 45 6.74 5.12 -1.53
C LEU A 45 5.65 5.45 -0.52
N GLN A 46 6.04 5.77 0.71
CA GLN A 46 5.09 5.98 1.79
C GLN A 46 4.76 7.46 1.95
N LEU A 47 3.51 7.83 1.68
CA LEU A 47 3.00 9.21 1.74
C LEU A 47 2.69 9.67 3.18
N TYR A 48 3.59 9.40 4.12
CA TYR A 48 3.43 9.85 5.49
C TYR A 48 3.57 11.38 5.56
N ASN A 49 2.44 12.07 5.79
CA ASN A 49 2.40 13.52 5.97
C ASN A 49 1.48 13.90 7.14
N PRO A 50 1.94 13.79 8.40
CA PRO A 50 1.11 14.13 9.56
C PRO A 50 0.78 15.62 9.66
N ARG A 51 1.56 16.51 9.01
CA ARG A 51 1.31 17.95 9.01
C ARG A 51 0.15 18.34 8.10
N ASN A 52 -0.08 17.57 7.03
CA ASN A 52 -1.22 17.74 6.14
C ASN A 52 -1.72 16.35 5.67
N PRO A 53 -2.54 15.68 6.49
CA PRO A 53 -2.98 14.31 6.23
C PRO A 53 -4.11 14.21 5.18
N MET A 54 -4.54 15.34 4.62
CA MET A 54 -5.54 15.36 3.55
C MET A 54 -4.97 14.75 2.27
N PRO A 55 -5.81 14.19 1.36
CA PRO A 55 -5.35 13.59 0.11
C PRO A 55 -4.36 14.48 -0.66
N LYS A 56 -4.69 15.76 -0.88
CA LYS A 56 -3.79 16.74 -1.52
C LYS A 56 -2.43 16.86 -0.84
N GLY A 57 -2.39 16.83 0.50
CA GLY A 57 -1.14 16.90 1.26
C GLY A 57 -0.28 15.65 1.12
N ARG A 58 -0.91 14.47 1.05
CA ARG A 58 -0.24 13.19 0.75
C ARG A 58 0.29 13.17 -0.67
N LEU A 59 -0.52 13.58 -1.66
CA LEU A 59 -0.10 13.66 -3.06
C LEU A 59 1.03 14.68 -3.30
N LYS A 60 1.08 15.76 -2.51
CA LYS A 60 2.21 16.71 -2.57
C LYS A 60 3.52 15.99 -2.29
N VAL A 61 3.61 15.19 -1.23
CA VAL A 61 4.82 14.43 -0.86
C VAL A 61 5.36 13.56 -2.00
N LEU A 62 4.46 12.99 -2.82
CA LEU A 62 4.83 12.17 -3.96
C LEU A 62 5.62 12.98 -5.01
N LYS A 63 5.24 14.25 -5.22
CA LYS A 63 5.77 15.15 -6.26
C LYS A 63 6.87 16.07 -5.74
N GLU A 64 6.77 16.53 -4.50
CA GLU A 64 7.58 17.60 -3.93
C GLU A 64 7.73 17.45 -2.41
N LEU A 65 8.94 17.69 -1.91
CA LEU A 65 9.23 17.85 -0.50
C LEU A 65 9.92 19.19 -0.25
N ASP A 66 9.78 19.71 0.96
CA ASP A 66 10.46 20.96 1.32
C ASP A 66 11.98 20.72 1.39
N GLY A 67 12.72 21.36 0.48
CA GLY A 67 14.18 21.33 0.45
C GLY A 67 14.82 20.07 -0.16
N LYS A 68 14.04 19.16 -0.76
CA LYS A 68 14.56 17.99 -1.51
C LYS A 68 13.53 17.44 -2.52
N PRO A 69 13.95 16.60 -3.48
CA PRO A 69 13.01 16.02 -4.45
C PRO A 69 11.84 15.26 -3.79
N GLY A 70 10.70 15.23 -4.48
CA GLY A 70 9.57 14.37 -4.10
C GLY A 70 9.93 12.88 -4.15
N LEU A 71 9.06 12.04 -3.57
CA LEU A 71 9.36 10.60 -3.48
C LEU A 71 9.49 9.91 -4.83
N LEU A 72 8.81 10.38 -5.89
CA LEU A 72 8.97 9.82 -7.23
C LEU A 72 10.38 10.05 -7.79
N GLU A 73 10.89 11.27 -7.67
CA GLU A 73 12.24 11.59 -8.14
C GLU A 73 13.30 10.91 -7.27
N ALA A 74 13.08 10.80 -5.96
CA ALA A 74 13.95 10.03 -5.07
C ALA A 74 14.00 8.54 -5.47
N ALA A 75 12.86 7.93 -5.76
CA ALA A 75 12.78 6.54 -6.23
C ALA A 75 13.48 6.34 -7.58
N LYS A 76 13.29 7.28 -8.51
CA LYS A 76 13.98 7.27 -9.80
C LYS A 76 15.49 7.38 -9.64
N ALA A 77 15.97 8.27 -8.77
CA ALA A 77 17.40 8.40 -8.44
C ALA A 77 17.97 7.13 -7.79
N ALA A 78 17.15 6.38 -7.05
CA ALA A 78 17.49 5.07 -6.50
C ALA A 78 17.49 3.94 -7.56
N GLY A 79 17.13 4.21 -8.81
CA GLY A 79 17.03 3.18 -9.86
C GLY A 79 15.78 2.29 -9.77
N VAL A 80 14.75 2.73 -9.04
CA VAL A 80 13.47 2.03 -8.91
C VAL A 80 12.64 2.20 -10.19
N GLU A 81 12.15 1.09 -10.73
CA GLU A 81 11.30 1.03 -11.93
C GLU A 81 9.85 0.67 -11.60
N LYS A 82 9.61 0.05 -10.44
CA LYS A 82 8.32 -0.47 -10.00
C LYS A 82 7.90 0.17 -8.66
N PRO A 83 7.59 1.47 -8.63
CA PRO A 83 7.14 2.12 -7.41
C PRO A 83 5.74 1.65 -7.02
N LEU A 84 5.54 1.41 -5.72
CA LEU A 84 4.24 1.10 -5.11
C LEU A 84 3.89 2.22 -4.13
N VAL A 85 2.78 2.94 -4.35
CA VAL A 85 2.43 4.07 -3.48
C VAL A 85 1.62 3.57 -2.28
N ASP A 86 2.18 3.63 -1.07
CA ASP A 86 1.45 3.45 0.18
C ASP A 86 0.98 4.82 0.67
N VAL A 87 -0.33 5.05 0.65
CA VAL A 87 -0.90 6.36 1.03
C VAL A 87 -0.82 6.66 2.53
N CYS A 88 -0.37 5.69 3.34
CA CYS A 88 -0.28 5.73 4.78
C CYS A 88 -1.65 5.86 5.48
N VAL A 89 -1.82 5.19 6.62
CA VAL A 89 -3.03 5.27 7.46
C VAL A 89 -2.60 5.69 8.86
N LEU A 90 -3.17 6.79 9.34
CA LEU A 90 -2.79 7.40 10.61
C LEU A 90 -3.59 6.82 11.79
N ASP A 91 -4.88 6.60 11.60
CA ASP A 91 -5.77 6.04 12.62
C ASP A 91 -7.01 5.36 12.00
N MET A 92 -7.93 4.88 12.85
CA MET A 92 -9.07 4.07 12.38
C MET A 92 -10.04 4.87 11.48
N PRO A 93 -10.46 6.11 11.82
CA PRO A 93 -11.26 6.93 10.89
C PRO A 93 -10.53 7.28 9.59
N ASP A 94 -9.22 7.52 9.65
CA ASP A 94 -8.41 7.91 8.49
C ASP A 94 -8.37 6.86 7.38
N ILE A 95 -8.74 5.60 7.64
CA ILE A 95 -8.88 4.57 6.59
C ILE A 95 -9.78 5.06 5.44
N GLY A 96 -10.82 5.84 5.72
CA GLY A 96 -11.68 6.44 4.68
C GLY A 96 -10.92 7.43 3.80
N LEU A 97 -10.21 8.38 4.41
CA LEU A 97 -9.41 9.38 3.70
C LEU A 97 -8.23 8.77 2.95
N ALA A 98 -7.56 7.78 3.55
CA ALA A 98 -6.51 7.01 2.89
C ALA A 98 -7.08 6.29 1.65
N SER A 99 -8.24 5.65 1.75
CA SER A 99 -8.89 4.99 0.62
C SER A 99 -9.26 5.97 -0.50
N GLN A 100 -9.70 7.18 -0.19
CA GLN A 100 -9.89 8.24 -1.18
C GLN A 100 -8.55 8.64 -1.83
N THR A 101 -7.49 8.78 -1.02
CA THR A 101 -6.15 9.12 -1.52
C THR A 101 -5.63 8.07 -2.51
N VAL A 102 -5.93 6.78 -2.28
CA VAL A 102 -5.60 5.70 -3.24
C VAL A 102 -6.22 5.98 -4.60
N TYR A 103 -7.52 6.32 -4.64
CA TYR A 103 -8.21 6.67 -5.88
C TYR A 103 -7.54 7.86 -6.58
N GLU A 104 -7.23 8.92 -5.84
CA GLU A 104 -6.62 10.15 -6.38
C GLU A 104 -5.21 9.90 -6.93
N VAL A 105 -4.36 9.14 -6.22
CA VAL A 105 -3.03 8.75 -6.72
C VAL A 105 -3.15 8.02 -8.05
N LYS A 106 -4.07 7.07 -8.16
CA LYS A 106 -4.27 6.31 -9.40
C LYS A 106 -4.79 7.17 -10.53
N ALA A 107 -5.74 8.06 -10.24
CA ALA A 107 -6.30 8.97 -11.22
C ALA A 107 -5.26 9.95 -11.77
N GLU A 108 -4.36 10.46 -10.91
CA GLU A 108 -3.35 11.46 -11.32
C GLU A 108 -2.09 10.85 -11.94
N THR A 109 -1.68 9.65 -11.51
CA THR A 109 -0.35 9.11 -11.85
C THR A 109 -0.39 7.79 -12.58
N GLY A 110 -1.50 7.06 -12.55
CA GLY A 110 -1.59 5.68 -13.04
C GLY A 110 -0.78 4.65 -12.25
N LEU A 111 -0.07 5.06 -11.19
CA LEU A 111 0.77 4.17 -10.38
C LEU A 111 -0.08 3.24 -9.50
N PRO A 112 0.42 2.03 -9.22
CA PRO A 112 -0.23 1.14 -8.26
C PRO A 112 -0.19 1.78 -6.86
N ALA A 113 -1.37 1.91 -6.25
CA ALA A 113 -1.54 2.49 -4.92
C ALA A 113 -2.25 1.54 -3.96
N GLY A 114 -1.93 1.64 -2.68
CA GLY A 114 -2.48 0.80 -1.63
C GLY A 114 -2.24 1.41 -0.26
N CYS A 115 -2.56 0.66 0.80
CA CYS A 115 -2.32 1.10 2.17
C CYS A 115 -2.22 -0.07 3.15
N GLY A 116 -1.83 0.23 4.39
CA GLY A 116 -1.82 -0.72 5.52
C GLY A 116 -2.82 -0.37 6.63
N PRO A 117 -4.12 -0.66 6.49
CA PRO A 117 -5.13 -0.37 7.52
C PRO A 117 -4.88 -1.09 8.86
N ALA A 118 -4.14 -2.20 8.85
CA ALA A 118 -3.92 -3.02 10.03
C ALA A 118 -3.21 -2.27 11.19
N ASN A 119 -2.36 -1.29 10.87
CA ASN A 119 -1.70 -0.47 11.90
C ASN A 119 -2.74 0.37 12.67
N ALA A 120 -3.63 1.05 11.94
CA ALA A 120 -4.75 1.79 12.53
C ALA A 120 -5.70 0.89 13.34
N VAL A 121 -6.03 -0.29 12.80
CA VAL A 121 -6.84 -1.28 13.52
C VAL A 121 -6.18 -1.70 14.82
N SER A 122 -4.85 -1.84 14.86
CA SER A 122 -4.13 -2.23 16.08
C SER A 122 -4.20 -1.15 17.17
N MET A 123 -4.19 0.13 16.77
CA MET A 123 -4.29 1.32 17.63
C MET A 123 -5.72 1.61 18.10
N TRP A 124 -6.73 0.98 17.51
CA TRP A 124 -8.12 1.15 17.91
C TRP A 124 -8.39 0.59 19.32
N LYS A 125 -8.30 1.43 20.36
CA LYS A 125 -8.40 1.02 21.77
C LYS A 125 -9.69 0.24 22.09
N ARG A 126 -10.84 0.69 21.55
CA ARG A 126 -12.15 0.04 21.78
C ARG A 126 -12.27 -1.34 21.13
N ARG A 127 -11.35 -1.76 20.24
CA ARG A 127 -11.37 -3.12 19.68
C ARG A 127 -11.32 -4.22 20.75
N LYS A 128 -10.73 -3.91 21.91
CA LYS A 128 -10.59 -4.85 23.04
C LYS A 128 -11.93 -5.18 23.71
N THR A 129 -12.95 -4.35 23.51
CA THR A 129 -14.30 -4.58 24.07
C THR A 129 -15.21 -5.33 23.08
N LEU A 130 -14.71 -5.67 21.89
CA LEU A 130 -15.47 -6.38 20.89
C LEU A 130 -15.29 -7.88 21.05
N GLU A 131 -16.37 -8.62 20.80
CA GLU A 131 -16.27 -10.06 20.64
C GLU A 131 -15.35 -10.40 19.45
N PRO A 132 -14.58 -11.50 19.50
CA PRO A 132 -13.58 -11.81 18.48
C PRO A 132 -14.14 -11.86 17.05
N TYR A 133 -15.36 -12.35 16.85
CA TYR A 133 -15.96 -12.36 15.51
C TYR A 133 -16.38 -10.96 15.05
N VAL A 134 -16.88 -10.11 15.94
CA VAL A 134 -17.22 -8.71 15.64
C VAL A 134 -15.96 -7.96 15.23
N PHE A 135 -14.86 -8.13 15.95
CA PHE A 135 -13.57 -7.56 15.57
C PHE A 135 -13.12 -8.02 14.17
N ARG A 136 -13.25 -9.32 13.85
CA ARG A 136 -12.91 -9.85 12.52
C ARG A 136 -13.77 -9.21 11.42
N CYS A 137 -15.06 -9.00 11.66
CA CYS A 137 -15.95 -8.29 10.73
C CYS A 137 -15.46 -6.86 10.50
N CYS A 138 -15.23 -6.10 11.57
CA CYS A 138 -14.74 -4.71 11.47
C CYS A 138 -13.38 -4.63 10.75
N ASN A 139 -12.44 -5.53 11.07
CA ASN A 139 -11.14 -5.57 10.41
C ASN A 139 -11.30 -5.92 8.92
N SER A 140 -12.18 -6.86 8.57
CA SER A 140 -12.46 -7.21 7.16
C SER A 140 -12.96 -6.00 6.37
N VAL A 141 -13.85 -5.19 6.95
CA VAL A 141 -14.33 -3.94 6.34
C VAL A 141 -13.18 -2.95 6.13
N SER A 142 -12.29 -2.78 7.11
CA SER A 142 -11.14 -1.88 6.97
C SER A 142 -10.17 -2.28 5.86
N GLN A 143 -10.03 -3.58 5.55
CA GLN A 143 -9.17 -4.04 4.46
C GLN A 143 -9.88 -3.98 3.09
N ALA A 144 -11.20 -4.18 3.07
CA ALA A 144 -12.01 -4.18 1.84
C ALA A 144 -12.26 -2.78 1.29
N LEU A 145 -12.43 -1.77 2.14
CA LEU A 145 -12.77 -0.41 1.72
C LEU A 145 -11.76 0.20 0.72
N PRO A 146 -10.43 0.12 0.94
CA PRO A 146 -9.48 0.65 -0.03
C PRO A 146 -9.54 -0.08 -1.38
N ILE A 147 -9.82 -1.40 -1.39
CA ILE A 147 -9.99 -2.18 -2.63
C ILE A 147 -11.19 -1.67 -3.43
N ILE A 148 -12.30 -1.39 -2.75
CA ILE A 148 -13.52 -0.83 -3.38
C ILE A 148 -13.20 0.52 -4.03
N LEU A 149 -12.33 1.32 -3.41
CA LEU A 149 -11.84 2.60 -3.93
C LEU A 149 -10.61 2.48 -4.84
N GLY A 150 -10.31 1.26 -5.30
CA GLY A 150 -9.36 1.03 -6.39
C GLY A 150 -7.95 0.64 -5.95
N ALA A 151 -7.69 0.31 -4.68
CA ALA A 151 -6.37 -0.15 -4.24
C ALA A 151 -5.88 -1.38 -5.03
N ASN A 152 -4.59 -1.39 -5.34
CA ASN A 152 -3.89 -2.50 -5.97
C ASN A 152 -3.33 -3.50 -4.94
N PHE A 153 -3.03 -3.05 -3.73
CA PHE A 153 -2.48 -3.89 -2.66
C PHE A 153 -2.95 -3.42 -1.28
N ILE A 154 -2.94 -4.33 -0.32
CA ILE A 154 -3.27 -4.08 1.09
C ILE A 154 -2.23 -4.76 1.98
N LEU A 155 -1.62 -3.99 2.89
CA LEU A 155 -0.77 -4.53 3.96
C LEU A 155 -1.66 -4.89 5.17
N TYR A 156 -2.20 -6.11 5.16
CA TYR A 156 -3.26 -6.56 6.08
C TYR A 156 -2.79 -6.90 7.51
N GLY A 157 -1.51 -6.72 7.81
CA GLY A 157 -0.93 -6.96 9.13
C GLY A 157 -0.60 -8.44 9.37
N PRO A 158 -0.87 -8.99 10.58
CA PRO A 158 -0.44 -10.34 10.96
C PRO A 158 -0.90 -11.42 9.98
N ILE A 159 0.02 -12.31 9.60
CA ILE A 159 -0.25 -13.45 8.69
C ILE A 159 -1.38 -14.34 9.23
N SER A 160 -1.53 -14.45 10.55
CA SER A 160 -2.62 -15.20 11.20
C SER A 160 -4.02 -14.69 10.83
N HIS A 161 -4.14 -13.46 10.33
CA HIS A 161 -5.41 -12.89 9.86
C HIS A 161 -5.81 -13.33 8.44
N ALA A 162 -4.91 -13.97 7.69
CA ALA A 162 -5.15 -14.33 6.29
C ALA A 162 -6.44 -15.14 6.09
N LYS A 163 -6.77 -16.06 7.01
CA LYS A 163 -7.96 -16.92 6.95
C LYS A 163 -9.29 -16.17 6.78
N TYR A 164 -9.38 -14.94 7.29
CA TYR A 164 -10.60 -14.12 7.17
C TYR A 164 -10.40 -12.88 6.30
N ILE A 165 -9.18 -12.35 6.17
CA ILE A 165 -8.92 -11.19 5.31
C ILE A 165 -8.90 -11.56 3.83
N TYR A 166 -8.27 -12.67 3.44
CA TYR A 166 -8.20 -13.07 2.03
C TYR A 166 -9.59 -13.22 1.40
N PRO A 167 -10.54 -13.97 1.99
CA PRO A 167 -11.89 -14.05 1.42
C PRO A 167 -12.62 -12.70 1.41
N ALA A 168 -12.43 -11.85 2.43
CA ALA A 168 -13.04 -10.51 2.45
C ALA A 168 -12.53 -9.61 1.31
N CYS A 169 -11.21 -9.54 1.12
CA CYS A 169 -10.58 -8.78 0.03
C CYS A 169 -10.94 -9.35 -1.34
N ALA A 170 -10.97 -10.68 -1.46
CA ALA A 170 -11.30 -11.38 -2.71
C ALA A 170 -12.77 -11.14 -3.11
N LEU A 171 -13.69 -11.06 -2.14
CA LEU A 171 -15.08 -10.69 -2.36
C LEU A 171 -15.20 -9.24 -2.85
N ALA A 172 -14.53 -8.29 -2.17
CA ALA A 172 -14.51 -6.89 -2.59
C ALA A 172 -13.94 -6.71 -4.00
N ALA A 173 -12.81 -7.35 -4.32
CA ALA A 173 -12.21 -7.33 -5.65
C ALA A 173 -13.15 -7.92 -6.70
N SER A 174 -13.89 -8.98 -6.37
CA SER A 174 -14.88 -9.58 -7.26
C SER A 174 -16.02 -8.63 -7.60
N TYR A 175 -16.54 -7.89 -6.62
CA TYR A 175 -17.59 -6.89 -6.85
C TYR A 175 -17.11 -5.76 -7.77
N VAL A 176 -15.90 -5.26 -7.53
CA VAL A 176 -15.27 -4.24 -8.40
C VAL A 176 -15.11 -4.79 -9.81
N ALA A 177 -14.52 -5.97 -9.98
CA ALA A 177 -14.29 -6.57 -11.30
C ALA A 177 -15.59 -6.84 -12.07
N TYR A 178 -16.63 -7.33 -11.38
CA TYR A 178 -17.93 -7.56 -12.00
C TYR A 178 -18.56 -6.25 -12.48
N ASN A 179 -18.47 -5.16 -11.70
CA ASN A 179 -18.92 -3.84 -12.13
C ASN A 179 -18.11 -3.30 -13.31
N MET A 180 -16.78 -3.40 -13.26
CA MET A 180 -15.88 -2.90 -14.31
C MET A 180 -15.99 -3.68 -15.62
N ARG A 181 -16.47 -4.93 -15.60
CA ARG A 181 -16.73 -5.71 -16.81
C ARG A 181 -17.73 -5.02 -17.74
N PHE A 182 -18.75 -4.37 -17.19
CA PHE A 182 -19.73 -3.59 -17.98
C PHE A 182 -19.15 -2.27 -18.52
N LYS A 183 -17.96 -1.89 -18.06
CA LYS A 183 -17.16 -0.77 -18.59
C LYS A 183 -16.03 -1.24 -19.51
N GLY A 184 -16.04 -2.51 -19.93
CA GLY A 184 -15.06 -3.06 -20.87
C GLY A 184 -13.75 -3.55 -20.24
N VAL A 185 -13.59 -3.47 -18.92
CA VAL A 185 -12.38 -3.98 -18.24
C VAL A 185 -12.42 -5.51 -18.20
N LYS A 186 -11.32 -6.14 -18.62
CA LYS A 186 -11.13 -7.59 -18.56
C LYS A 186 -10.19 -7.93 -17.40
N VAL A 187 -10.52 -8.98 -16.66
CA VAL A 187 -9.67 -9.56 -15.61
C VAL A 187 -9.28 -10.98 -16.00
N ASP A 188 -8.13 -11.44 -15.50
CA ASP A 188 -7.61 -12.78 -15.76
C ASP A 188 -8.52 -13.89 -15.19
N ARG A 189 -8.42 -15.12 -15.71
CA ARG A 189 -9.19 -16.28 -15.23
C ARG A 189 -8.85 -16.70 -13.80
N MET A 190 -7.66 -16.37 -13.31
CA MET A 190 -7.26 -16.58 -11.92
C MET A 190 -7.86 -15.55 -10.96
N HIS A 191 -8.54 -14.51 -11.45
CA HIS A 191 -9.17 -13.48 -10.63
C HIS A 191 -10.24 -14.10 -9.69
N PRO A 192 -10.38 -13.61 -8.43
CA PRO A 192 -11.35 -14.11 -7.46
C PRO A 192 -12.79 -14.27 -7.97
N LEU A 193 -13.21 -13.36 -8.86
CA LEU A 193 -14.51 -13.38 -9.54
C LEU A 193 -14.87 -14.75 -10.13
N PHE A 194 -13.88 -15.51 -10.61
CA PHE A 194 -14.08 -16.82 -11.24
C PHE A 194 -13.76 -18.01 -10.33
N ARG A 195 -13.29 -17.79 -9.09
CA ARG A 195 -12.82 -18.86 -8.19
C ARG A 195 -13.53 -18.92 -6.84
N MET A 196 -14.36 -17.93 -6.50
CA MET A 196 -15.00 -17.84 -5.19
C MET A 196 -16.45 -18.32 -5.13
N PHE A 197 -17.21 -18.19 -6.22
CA PHE A 197 -18.67 -18.38 -6.21
C PHE A 197 -19.16 -19.67 -6.86
N ARG A 198 -18.22 -20.47 -7.39
CA ARG A 198 -18.47 -21.71 -8.12
C ARG A 198 -17.42 -22.74 -7.77
#